data_AF-A0A9E0NR91-F1
#
_entry.id   AF-A0A9E0NR91-F1
#
_cell.length_a   1.000
_cell.length_b   1.000
_cell.length_c   1.000
_cell.angle_alpha   90.00
_cell.angle_beta   90.00
_cell.angle_gamma   90.00
#
_symmetry.space_group_name_H-M   'P 1'
#
loop_
_entity.id
_entity.type
_entity.pdbx_description
1 polymer ?
#
loop_
_entity_poly.entity_id
_entity_poly.type
_entity_poly.pdbx_seq_one_letter_code
_entity_poly.pdbx_strand_id
1 'polypeptide(L)'
;MADVLGDDRPLTFEDLVHWFEEGEKPADQWRVGAEHEKFVFRLGTHAPVPYEGPDGIKALLNGLTRFGWKAVEEGGHVIALERGKANVSLEPGGQFELSGAPLETMHDICEETGTHLQEVKVVADELGLGFLGLGHTPIWKRDEVPVMPKGRYKIMRDYMPKVGGLGLDMMFRTCTVQANLDFGSEADMVAKFRTSLALQPIVTALFANSPFVEGKPSGWLSSRARIWTDTDPDRTGMLGFVFEDGFTYETYARYAVNVPMYFAKRDGKYIDLAGKSFAKFMAGDLPEMPGQRATMKDWADHTTTLFPEVRLKQYLEMRGADAGPWGRLCALPALWTGIFYDAPALAAAWDLCKDWSVDDHERLRADVARIGLKAQVNGRSVQDVARDMVAIARQGLKNRNRLNGGM
;
A
#
# COMPACT_ATOMS: atom_id res chain seq x y z
N MET A 1 7.59 20.08 0.57
CA MET A 1 8.42 20.05 1.78
C MET A 1 8.03 21.27 2.59
N ALA A 2 7.23 21.08 3.64
CA ALA A 2 7.04 22.12 4.63
C ALA A 2 8.19 21.98 5.63
N ASP A 3 9.02 23.01 5.75
CA ASP A 3 9.96 23.14 6.86
C ASP A 3 9.13 23.24 8.14
N VAL A 4 9.08 22.15 8.90
CA VAL A 4 8.55 22.15 10.25
C VAL A 4 9.59 22.88 11.10
N LEU A 5 9.24 24.10 11.52
CA LEU A 5 9.99 24.87 12.51
C LEU A 5 10.34 23.95 13.69
N GLY A 6 11.64 23.74 13.90
CA GLY A 6 12.18 22.87 14.93
C GLY A 6 11.80 23.39 16.30
N ASP A 7 10.79 22.77 16.90
CA ASP A 7 10.63 22.78 18.34
C ASP A 7 11.66 21.77 18.88
N ASP A 8 12.75 22.27 19.48
CA ASP A 8 13.83 21.47 20.07
C ASP A 8 13.38 20.66 21.30
N ARG A 9 12.09 20.73 21.67
CA ARG A 9 11.54 19.90 22.74
C ARG A 9 11.40 18.42 22.29
N PRO A 10 11.50 17.48 23.24
CA PRO A 10 11.21 16.07 22.96
C PRO A 10 9.79 15.85 22.45
N LEU A 11 9.62 14.90 21.52
CA LEU A 11 8.31 14.41 21.12
C LEU A 11 7.57 13.82 22.32
N THR A 12 6.30 14.16 22.42
CA THR A 12 5.32 13.59 23.34
C THR A 12 4.41 12.61 22.61
N PHE A 13 3.63 11.83 23.34
CA PHE A 13 2.67 10.91 22.72
C PHE A 13 1.56 11.71 22.00
N GLU A 14 1.16 12.83 22.57
CA GLU A 14 0.17 13.76 22.02
C GLU A 14 0.59 14.29 20.64
N ASP A 15 1.89 14.57 20.44
CA ASP A 15 2.40 14.98 19.12
C ASP A 15 2.17 13.89 18.06
N LEU A 16 2.28 12.62 18.43
CA LEU A 16 2.07 11.49 17.51
C LEU A 16 0.59 11.33 17.14
N VAL A 17 -0.31 11.60 18.09
CA VAL A 17 -1.76 11.60 17.87
C VAL A 17 -2.13 12.76 16.95
N HIS A 18 -1.64 13.97 17.26
CA HIS A 18 -1.90 15.17 16.48
C HIS A 18 -1.44 15.04 15.02
N TRP A 19 -0.33 14.33 14.78
CA TRP A 19 0.12 14.07 13.41
C TRP A 19 -0.91 13.36 12.54
N PHE A 20 -1.76 12.47 13.10
CA PHE A 20 -2.86 11.87 12.35
C PHE A 20 -4.03 12.84 12.14
N GLU A 21 -4.35 13.64 13.16
CA GLU A 21 -5.38 14.69 13.10
C GLU A 21 -5.08 15.73 12.01
N GLU A 22 -3.81 16.07 11.80
CA GLU A 22 -3.37 16.95 10.71
C GLU A 22 -3.74 16.43 9.30
N GLY A 23 -4.13 15.16 9.18
CA GLY A 23 -4.65 14.57 7.95
C GLY A 23 -6.08 14.99 7.59
N GLU A 24 -6.82 15.56 8.54
CA GLU A 24 -8.20 16.00 8.35
C GLU A 24 -8.31 17.12 7.31
N LYS A 25 -9.22 16.95 6.36
CA LYS A 25 -9.44 17.90 5.27
C LYS A 25 -10.94 18.13 5.04
N PRO A 26 -11.37 19.37 4.74
CA PRO A 26 -12.75 19.58 4.31
C PRO A 26 -13.01 18.84 2.98
N ALA A 27 -14.26 18.44 2.76
CA ALA A 27 -14.62 17.52 1.68
C ALA A 27 -14.32 18.02 0.26
N ASP A 28 -14.25 19.34 0.05
CA ASP A 28 -13.86 19.97 -1.21
C ASP A 28 -12.35 19.87 -1.50
N GLN A 29 -11.54 19.60 -0.47
CA GLN A 29 -10.10 19.36 -0.57
C GLN A 29 -9.73 17.89 -0.66
N TRP A 30 -10.69 16.98 -0.51
CA TRP A 30 -10.44 15.55 -0.66
C TRP A 30 -9.91 15.21 -2.06
N ARG A 31 -8.93 14.32 -2.10
CA ARG A 31 -8.27 13.81 -3.30
C ARG A 31 -8.24 12.28 -3.28
N VAL A 32 -7.89 11.70 -4.41
CA VAL A 32 -7.70 10.27 -4.59
C VAL A 32 -6.25 10.08 -4.99
N GLY A 33 -5.53 9.23 -4.25
CA GLY A 33 -4.23 8.71 -4.69
C GLY A 33 -4.39 7.27 -5.18
N ALA A 34 -3.65 6.90 -6.20
CA ALA A 34 -3.58 5.52 -6.69
C ALA A 34 -2.12 5.08 -6.76
N GLU A 35 -1.85 3.90 -6.23
CA GLU A 35 -0.52 3.30 -6.31
C GLU A 35 -0.62 1.93 -6.96
N HIS A 36 0.35 1.57 -7.80
CA HIS A 36 0.40 0.22 -8.36
C HIS A 36 1.81 -0.24 -8.71
N GLU A 37 2.05 -1.51 -8.42
CA GLU A 37 3.29 -2.22 -8.69
C GLU A 37 3.12 -3.15 -9.89
N LYS A 38 4.23 -3.40 -10.60
CA LYS A 38 4.26 -4.24 -11.80
C LYS A 38 5.56 -5.04 -11.81
N PHE A 39 5.50 -6.31 -12.22
CA PHE A 39 6.72 -7.09 -12.44
C PHE A 39 7.36 -6.73 -13.78
N VAL A 40 8.67 -6.49 -13.78
CA VAL A 40 9.47 -6.25 -14.99
C VAL A 40 10.17 -7.55 -15.38
N PHE A 41 10.08 -7.94 -16.66
CA PHE A 41 10.66 -9.19 -17.15
C PHE A 41 11.30 -9.02 -18.53
N ARG A 42 12.23 -9.90 -18.90
CA ARG A 42 12.81 -9.92 -20.26
C ARG A 42 11.88 -10.62 -21.24
N LEU A 43 11.57 -10.01 -22.39
CA LEU A 43 10.62 -10.58 -23.37
C LEU A 43 11.09 -11.92 -23.96
N GLY A 44 12.40 -12.14 -24.08
CA GLY A 44 12.93 -13.39 -24.67
C GLY A 44 12.99 -14.58 -23.70
N THR A 45 13.31 -14.33 -22.43
CA THR A 45 13.57 -15.40 -21.43
C THR A 45 12.55 -15.45 -20.30
N HIS A 46 11.73 -14.42 -20.16
CA HIS A 46 10.85 -14.17 -19.01
C HIS A 46 11.58 -14.11 -17.67
N ALA A 47 12.91 -13.91 -17.68
CA ALA A 47 13.70 -13.76 -16.47
C ALA A 47 13.40 -12.42 -15.77
N PRO A 48 13.54 -12.36 -14.43
CA PRO A 48 13.48 -11.09 -13.70
C PRO A 48 14.65 -10.18 -14.10
N VAL A 49 14.45 -8.87 -13.95
CA VAL A 49 15.39 -7.86 -14.47
C VAL A 49 16.28 -7.33 -13.33
N PRO A 50 17.62 -7.50 -13.42
CA PRO A 50 18.53 -6.96 -12.42
C PRO A 50 18.59 -5.43 -12.48
N TYR A 51 19.13 -4.82 -11.42
CA TYR A 51 19.27 -3.37 -11.36
C TYR A 51 20.25 -2.83 -12.41
N GLU A 52 21.46 -3.39 -12.45
CA GLU A 52 22.51 -3.00 -13.38
C GLU A 52 22.35 -3.64 -14.76
N GLY A 53 23.09 -3.10 -15.74
CA GLY A 53 23.14 -3.59 -17.11
C GLY A 53 22.54 -2.61 -18.12
N PRO A 54 22.89 -2.76 -19.42
CA PRO A 54 22.39 -1.88 -20.49
C PRO A 54 20.86 -1.97 -20.67
N ASP A 55 20.27 -3.07 -20.23
CA ASP A 55 18.84 -3.42 -20.30
C ASP A 55 18.28 -3.78 -18.90
N GLY A 56 18.86 -3.17 -17.86
CA GLY A 56 18.46 -3.33 -16.46
C GLY A 56 17.47 -2.26 -15.97
N ILE A 57 17.04 -2.35 -14.71
CA ILE A 57 16.10 -1.39 -14.10
C ILE A 57 16.65 0.05 -14.11
N LYS A 58 17.96 0.23 -13.90
CA LYS A 58 18.60 1.55 -13.99
C LYS A 58 18.46 2.16 -15.38
N ALA A 59 18.62 1.36 -16.45
CA ALA A 59 18.47 1.83 -17.82
C ALA A 59 17.02 2.25 -18.10
N LEU A 60 16.05 1.50 -17.59
CA LEU A 60 14.63 1.85 -17.66
C LEU A 60 14.32 3.17 -16.97
N LEU A 61 14.77 3.37 -15.72
CA LEU A 61 14.58 4.62 -14.98
C LEU A 61 15.21 5.81 -15.73
N ASN A 62 16.43 5.65 -16.22
CA ASN A 62 17.11 6.68 -17.00
C ASN A 62 16.36 7.01 -18.29
N GLY A 63 15.84 6.01 -19.00
CA GLY A 63 15.06 6.22 -20.22
C GLY A 63 13.79 7.04 -19.97
N LEU A 64 13.13 6.87 -18.81
CA LEU A 64 11.93 7.64 -18.46
C LEU A 64 12.19 9.14 -18.23
N THR A 65 13.44 9.54 -17.92
CA THR A 65 13.77 10.95 -17.67
C THR A 65 13.48 11.86 -18.88
N ARG A 66 13.45 11.30 -20.10
CA ARG A 66 13.07 12.04 -21.33
C ARG A 66 11.62 12.51 -21.35
N PHE A 67 10.75 11.95 -20.50
CA PHE A 67 9.36 12.36 -20.31
C PHE A 67 9.18 13.37 -19.17
N GLY A 68 10.28 14.01 -18.72
CA GLY A 68 10.25 15.05 -17.68
C GLY A 68 10.29 14.53 -16.25
N TRP A 69 10.54 13.23 -16.06
CA TRP A 69 10.82 12.63 -14.77
C TRP A 69 12.21 13.02 -14.26
N LYS A 70 12.31 13.42 -12.99
CA LYS A 70 13.57 13.78 -12.33
C LYS A 70 14.10 12.62 -11.51
N ALA A 71 15.36 12.26 -11.70
CA ALA A 71 16.00 11.17 -10.96
C ALA A 71 16.18 11.50 -9.47
N VAL A 72 15.90 10.52 -8.62
CA VAL A 72 16.19 10.55 -7.20
C VAL A 72 17.21 9.45 -6.89
N GLU A 73 18.31 9.86 -6.26
CA GLU A 73 19.44 8.99 -5.99
C GLU A 73 19.56 8.61 -4.51
N GLU A 74 19.98 7.38 -4.26
CA GLU A 74 20.41 6.89 -2.95
C GLU A 74 21.75 6.17 -3.12
N GLY A 75 22.79 6.62 -2.42
CA GLY A 75 24.11 6.00 -2.51
C GLY A 75 24.72 5.99 -3.93
N GLY A 76 24.39 6.96 -4.78
CA GLY A 76 24.85 7.04 -6.17
C GLY A 76 24.08 6.13 -7.15
N HIS A 77 22.96 5.55 -6.71
CA HIS A 77 22.07 4.76 -7.55
C HIS A 77 20.74 5.52 -7.74
N VAL A 78 20.27 5.64 -8.99
CA VAL A 78 18.91 6.13 -9.28
C VAL A 78 17.91 5.06 -8.85
N ILE A 79 17.14 5.35 -7.79
CA ILE A 79 16.24 4.39 -7.16
C ILE A 79 14.76 4.78 -7.27
N ALA A 80 14.50 6.01 -7.72
CA ALA A 80 13.17 6.55 -7.90
C ALA A 80 13.21 7.70 -8.92
N LEU A 81 12.04 8.09 -9.40
CA LEU A 81 11.84 9.29 -10.21
C LEU A 81 10.69 10.12 -9.64
N GLU A 82 10.73 11.43 -9.84
CA GLU A 82 9.66 12.35 -9.41
C GLU A 82 9.19 13.23 -10.57
N ARG A 83 7.88 13.44 -10.64
CA ARG A 83 7.25 14.40 -11.56
C ARG A 83 6.02 15.02 -10.89
N GLY A 84 6.14 16.30 -10.54
CA GLY A 84 5.09 16.98 -9.77
C GLY A 84 4.89 16.33 -8.40
N LYS A 85 3.69 15.78 -8.16
CA LYS A 85 3.37 15.03 -6.93
C LYS A 85 3.36 13.51 -7.13
N ALA A 86 3.66 13.03 -8.33
CA ALA A 86 3.78 11.60 -8.62
C ALA A 86 5.23 11.15 -8.49
N ASN A 87 5.42 9.90 -8.12
CA ASN A 87 6.72 9.26 -8.03
C ASN A 87 6.69 7.86 -8.65
N VAL A 88 7.81 7.50 -9.28
CA VAL A 88 8.11 6.12 -9.66
C VAL A 88 9.12 5.59 -8.67
N SER A 89 8.85 4.44 -8.08
CA SER A 89 9.66 3.86 -7.03
C SER A 89 9.95 2.37 -7.32
N LEU A 90 10.96 1.83 -6.64
CA LEU A 90 11.32 0.42 -6.72
C LEU A 90 11.06 -0.28 -5.39
N GLU A 91 10.31 -1.38 -5.46
CA GLU A 91 10.15 -2.36 -4.39
C GLU A 91 11.35 -3.33 -4.31
N PRO A 92 11.49 -4.15 -3.24
CA PRO A 92 12.70 -4.92 -2.99
C PRO A 92 13.17 -5.82 -4.13
N GLY A 93 12.22 -6.43 -4.85
CA GLY A 93 12.48 -7.33 -5.98
C GLY A 93 12.53 -6.65 -7.35
N GLY A 94 12.55 -5.31 -7.39
CA GLY A 94 12.51 -4.56 -8.65
C GLY A 94 11.11 -4.43 -9.24
N GLN A 95 10.05 -4.72 -8.47
CA GLN A 95 8.70 -4.37 -8.87
C GLN A 95 8.64 -2.85 -9.07
N PHE A 96 8.07 -2.45 -10.20
CA PHE A 96 8.09 -1.09 -10.68
C PHE A 96 6.81 -0.38 -10.29
N GLU A 97 6.93 0.55 -9.34
CA GLU A 97 5.79 1.22 -8.74
C GLU A 97 5.54 2.58 -9.40
N LEU A 98 4.27 2.94 -9.54
CA LEU A 98 3.85 4.34 -9.60
C LEU A 98 3.06 4.62 -8.32
N SER A 99 3.46 5.63 -7.56
CA SER A 99 2.61 6.30 -6.59
C SER A 99 2.19 7.63 -7.19
N GLY A 100 0.91 7.68 -7.61
CA GLY A 100 0.33 8.77 -8.38
C GLY A 100 0.12 10.04 -7.57
N ALA A 101 -0.15 11.14 -8.25
CA ALA A 101 -0.50 12.38 -7.59
C ALA A 101 -1.86 12.26 -6.86
N PRO A 102 -2.10 13.08 -5.81
CA PRO A 102 -3.44 13.23 -5.24
C PRO A 102 -4.33 14.02 -6.21
N LEU A 103 -5.23 13.33 -6.90
CA LEU A 103 -6.07 13.85 -7.99
C LEU A 103 -7.54 13.99 -7.58
N GLU A 104 -8.31 14.80 -8.33
CA GLU A 104 -9.70 15.12 -7.97
C GLU A 104 -10.70 14.08 -8.50
N THR A 105 -10.47 13.56 -9.71
CA THR A 105 -11.42 12.68 -10.39
C THR A 105 -10.82 11.35 -10.78
N MET A 106 -11.69 10.36 -11.01
CA MET A 106 -11.27 9.05 -11.52
C MET A 106 -10.77 9.11 -12.97
N HIS A 107 -11.16 10.14 -13.72
CA HIS A 107 -10.66 10.36 -15.08
C HIS A 107 -9.18 10.73 -15.04
N ASP A 108 -8.81 11.67 -14.15
CA ASP A 108 -7.42 12.06 -13.93
C ASP A 108 -6.56 10.86 -13.50
N ILE A 109 -7.07 10.02 -12.58
CA ILE A 109 -6.37 8.82 -12.11
C ILE A 109 -6.10 7.84 -13.27
N CYS A 110 -7.09 7.62 -14.11
CA CYS A 110 -6.96 6.73 -15.26
C CYS A 110 -6.05 7.30 -16.35
N GLU A 111 -6.06 8.62 -16.55
CA GLU A 111 -5.17 9.32 -17.45
C GLU A 111 -3.72 9.27 -16.98
N GLU A 112 -3.45 9.55 -15.70
CA GLU A 112 -2.10 9.46 -15.11
C GLU A 112 -1.57 8.02 -15.20
N THR A 113 -2.40 7.05 -14.82
CA THR A 113 -2.04 5.62 -14.91
C THR A 113 -1.78 5.21 -16.36
N GLY A 114 -2.64 5.62 -17.29
CA GLY A 114 -2.50 5.31 -18.72
C GLY A 114 -1.23 5.92 -19.33
N THR A 115 -0.96 7.18 -19.02
CA THR A 115 0.24 7.92 -19.46
C THR A 115 1.50 7.24 -18.95
N HIS A 116 1.55 6.90 -17.66
CA HIS A 116 2.68 6.16 -17.08
C HIS A 116 2.93 4.82 -17.80
N LEU A 117 1.88 4.03 -18.02
CA LEU A 117 2.01 2.75 -18.72
C LEU A 117 2.51 2.91 -20.16
N GLN A 118 2.08 3.97 -20.86
CA GLN A 118 2.56 4.29 -22.20
C GLN A 118 4.04 4.67 -22.18
N GLU A 119 4.45 5.62 -21.33
CA GLU A 119 5.85 6.06 -21.20
C GLU A 119 6.78 4.90 -20.86
N VAL A 120 6.40 4.08 -19.88
CA VAL A 120 7.13 2.86 -19.49
C VAL A 120 7.23 1.89 -20.66
N LYS A 121 6.14 1.67 -21.40
CA LYS A 121 6.14 0.77 -22.55
C LYS A 121 7.12 1.22 -23.64
N VAL A 122 7.18 2.51 -23.97
CA VAL A 122 8.10 3.01 -25.01
C VAL A 122 9.55 2.70 -24.64
N VAL A 123 9.96 2.96 -23.40
CA VAL A 123 11.34 2.65 -22.95
C VAL A 123 11.56 1.14 -22.87
N ALA A 124 10.59 0.39 -22.36
CA ALA A 124 10.68 -1.06 -22.21
C ALA A 124 10.87 -1.77 -23.55
N ASP A 125 10.14 -1.35 -24.59
CA ASP A 125 10.25 -1.92 -25.94
C ASP A 125 11.66 -1.73 -26.52
N GLU A 126 12.32 -0.59 -26.25
CA GLU A 126 13.72 -0.33 -26.64
C GLU A 126 14.72 -1.23 -25.90
N LEU A 127 14.41 -1.62 -24.66
CA LEU A 127 15.24 -2.46 -23.80
C LEU A 127 14.92 -3.97 -23.89
N GLY A 128 13.91 -4.36 -24.68
CA GLY A 128 13.45 -5.75 -24.75
C GLY A 128 12.77 -6.24 -23.46
N LEU A 129 12.12 -5.35 -22.73
CA LEU A 129 11.45 -5.60 -21.45
C LEU A 129 9.93 -5.62 -21.60
N GLY A 130 9.28 -6.44 -20.76
CA GLY A 130 7.83 -6.51 -20.61
C GLY A 130 7.40 -6.22 -19.17
N PHE A 131 6.11 -5.93 -19.00
CA PHE A 131 5.49 -5.69 -17.70
C PHE A 131 4.31 -6.63 -17.47
N LEU A 132 4.17 -7.12 -16.24
CA LEU A 132 3.10 -8.04 -15.85
C LEU A 132 2.40 -7.55 -14.58
N GLY A 133 1.08 -7.36 -14.67
CA GLY A 133 0.21 -7.02 -13.54
C GLY A 133 -0.44 -8.27 -12.95
N LEU A 134 0.11 -8.79 -11.86
CA LEU A 134 -0.39 -9.93 -11.08
C LEU A 134 -0.16 -9.67 -9.59
N GLY A 135 -0.83 -10.40 -8.70
CA GLY A 135 -0.57 -10.30 -7.26
C GLY A 135 0.76 -10.91 -6.82
N HIS A 136 1.24 -11.95 -7.53
CA HIS A 136 2.46 -12.69 -7.22
C HIS A 136 3.16 -13.13 -8.50
N THR A 137 4.49 -13.24 -8.49
CA THR A 137 5.25 -13.73 -9.65
C THR A 137 4.83 -15.19 -9.95
N PRO A 138 4.47 -15.53 -11.20
CA PRO A 138 3.87 -16.84 -11.45
C PRO A 138 4.91 -17.96 -11.56
N ILE A 139 6.16 -17.64 -11.91
CA ILE A 139 7.18 -18.63 -12.30
C ILE A 139 8.51 -18.51 -11.55
N TRP A 140 8.84 -17.35 -10.99
CA TRP A 140 10.15 -17.13 -10.38
C TRP A 140 10.22 -17.69 -8.96
N LYS A 141 11.34 -18.34 -8.67
CA LYS A 141 11.74 -18.66 -7.31
C LYS A 141 12.24 -17.42 -6.60
N ARG A 142 12.20 -17.43 -5.28
CA ARG A 142 12.62 -16.29 -4.44
C ARG A 142 14.10 -15.93 -4.66
N ASP A 143 14.96 -16.92 -4.82
CA ASP A 143 16.41 -16.76 -5.01
C ASP A 143 16.81 -16.30 -6.42
N GLU A 144 15.88 -16.34 -7.38
CA GLU A 144 16.06 -15.80 -8.73
C GLU A 144 15.75 -14.31 -8.81
N VAL A 145 15.03 -13.74 -7.83
CA VAL A 145 14.62 -12.34 -7.84
C VAL A 145 15.80 -11.43 -7.45
N PRO A 146 16.18 -10.46 -8.29
CA PRO A 146 17.23 -9.50 -7.97
C PRO A 146 16.85 -8.61 -6.79
N VAL A 147 17.87 -8.14 -6.05
CA VAL A 147 17.67 -7.21 -4.93
C VAL A 147 18.00 -5.80 -5.38
N MET A 148 17.07 -4.87 -5.19
CA MET A 148 17.29 -3.45 -5.52
C MET A 148 18.24 -2.78 -4.51
N PRO A 149 19.10 -1.84 -4.94
CA PRO A 149 20.16 -1.26 -4.12
C PRO A 149 19.64 -0.16 -3.18
N LYS A 150 18.65 -0.47 -2.33
CA LYS A 150 18.10 0.45 -1.33
C LYS A 150 18.45 -0.02 0.08
N GLY A 151 19.06 0.85 0.88
CA GLY A 151 19.62 0.51 2.20
C GLY A 151 18.57 -0.08 3.15
N ARG A 152 17.34 0.45 3.14
CA ARG A 152 16.24 -0.04 3.97
C ARG A 152 15.87 -1.50 3.71
N TYR A 153 16.04 -1.98 2.48
CA TYR A 153 15.65 -3.35 2.12
C TYR A 153 16.60 -4.40 2.69
N LYS A 154 17.87 -4.04 2.94
CA LYS A 154 18.78 -4.93 3.66
C LYS A 154 18.26 -5.22 5.05
N ILE A 155 17.86 -4.18 5.79
CA ILE A 155 17.37 -4.29 7.17
C ILE A 155 16.12 -5.18 7.21
N MET A 156 15.13 -4.88 6.35
CA MET A 156 13.90 -5.67 6.29
C MET A 156 14.17 -7.13 5.90
N ARG A 157 15.03 -7.39 4.90
CA ARG A 157 15.37 -8.76 4.46
C ARG A 157 16.00 -9.57 5.58
N ASP A 158 16.84 -8.95 6.40
CA ASP A 158 17.50 -9.61 7.53
C ASP A 158 16.54 -9.80 8.72
N TYR A 159 15.47 -9.01 8.80
CA TYR A 159 14.47 -9.08 9.87
C TYR A 159 13.31 -10.05 9.58
N MET A 160 12.76 -10.06 8.35
CA MET A 160 11.55 -10.84 8.00
C MET A 160 11.61 -12.31 8.44
N PRO A 161 12.72 -13.06 8.27
CA PRO A 161 12.80 -14.46 8.72
C PRO A 161 12.63 -14.68 10.23
N LYS A 162 12.73 -13.62 11.05
CA LYS A 162 12.58 -13.68 12.51
C LYS A 162 11.12 -13.58 12.96
N VAL A 163 10.23 -13.10 12.10
CA VAL A 163 8.84 -12.74 12.45
C VAL A 163 7.77 -13.46 11.61
N GLY A 164 8.13 -14.05 10.47
CA GLY A 164 7.20 -14.81 9.64
C GLY A 164 7.89 -15.64 8.56
N GLY A 165 7.19 -16.63 8.03
CA GLY A 165 7.71 -17.53 6.97
C GLY A 165 7.68 -16.94 5.57
N LEU A 166 6.79 -15.97 5.32
CA LEU A 166 6.48 -15.45 3.98
C LEU A 166 6.86 -13.97 3.78
N GLY A 167 7.41 -13.30 4.79
CA GLY A 167 7.78 -11.87 4.69
C GLY A 167 8.79 -11.56 3.57
N LEU A 168 9.67 -12.50 3.24
CA LEU A 168 10.55 -12.35 2.06
C LEU A 168 9.79 -12.46 0.73
N ASP A 169 8.76 -13.30 0.63
CA ASP A 169 7.94 -13.36 -0.58
C ASP A 169 7.10 -12.12 -0.77
N MET A 170 6.61 -11.54 0.33
CA MET A 170 5.97 -10.22 0.30
C MET A 170 6.89 -9.21 -0.38
N MET A 171 8.13 -9.10 0.11
CA MET A 171 9.12 -8.15 -0.40
C MET A 171 9.48 -8.38 -1.88
N PHE A 172 9.75 -9.62 -2.28
CA PHE A 172 10.38 -9.91 -3.57
C PHE A 172 9.42 -10.37 -4.66
N ARG A 173 8.27 -10.94 -4.30
CA ARG A 173 7.42 -11.68 -5.23
C ARG A 173 5.98 -11.22 -5.29
N THR A 174 5.61 -10.12 -4.64
CA THR A 174 4.23 -9.58 -4.71
C THR A 174 4.14 -8.25 -5.42
N CYS A 175 2.96 -7.99 -6.02
CA CYS A 175 2.57 -6.70 -6.60
C CYS A 175 1.14 -6.34 -6.19
N THR A 176 0.91 -5.08 -5.86
CA THR A 176 -0.40 -4.56 -5.42
C THR A 176 -0.93 -3.44 -6.33
N VAL A 177 -2.23 -3.18 -6.24
CA VAL A 177 -2.78 -1.84 -6.46
C VAL A 177 -3.38 -1.36 -5.14
N GLN A 178 -3.23 -0.07 -4.83
CA GLN A 178 -3.72 0.56 -3.60
C GLN A 178 -4.48 1.85 -3.92
N ALA A 179 -5.38 2.24 -3.02
CA ALA A 179 -6.10 3.51 -3.08
C ALA A 179 -5.88 4.28 -1.78
N ASN A 180 -5.52 5.56 -1.91
CA ASN A 180 -5.25 6.47 -0.80
C ASN A 180 -6.36 7.52 -0.76
N LEU A 181 -7.09 7.61 0.36
CA LEU A 181 -8.29 8.44 0.49
C LEU A 181 -8.29 9.25 1.79
N ASP A 182 -8.78 10.47 1.69
CA ASP A 182 -8.85 11.45 2.77
C ASP A 182 -10.08 11.23 3.68
N PHE A 183 -10.01 11.83 4.85
CA PHE A 183 -11.09 11.92 5.83
C PHE A 183 -11.22 13.36 6.34
N GLY A 184 -12.41 13.72 6.82
CA GLY A 184 -12.74 15.09 7.21
C GLY A 184 -12.81 15.36 8.71
N SER A 185 -12.78 14.32 9.53
CA SER A 185 -12.76 14.39 10.99
C SER A 185 -12.39 13.02 11.57
N GLU A 186 -12.08 12.94 12.86
CA GLU A 186 -11.90 11.66 13.55
C GLU A 186 -13.10 10.73 13.38
N ALA A 187 -14.33 11.25 13.49
CA ALA A 187 -15.55 10.45 13.33
C ALA A 187 -15.69 9.89 11.89
N ASP A 188 -15.35 10.69 10.88
CA ASP A 188 -15.34 10.25 9.48
C ASP A 188 -14.22 9.23 9.22
N MET A 189 -13.04 9.43 9.81
CA MET A 189 -11.93 8.48 9.77
C MET A 189 -12.35 7.13 10.38
N VAL A 190 -12.95 7.13 11.58
CA VAL A 190 -13.43 5.90 12.25
C VAL A 190 -14.45 5.16 11.39
N ALA A 191 -15.43 5.87 10.84
CA ALA A 191 -16.45 5.28 9.99
C ALA A 191 -15.85 4.64 8.73
N LYS A 192 -14.96 5.36 8.05
CA LYS A 192 -14.25 4.88 6.86
C LYS A 192 -13.36 3.69 7.19
N PHE A 193 -12.57 3.76 8.26
CA PHE A 193 -11.61 2.71 8.63
C PHE A 193 -12.33 1.40 9.01
N ARG A 194 -13.39 1.45 9.83
CA ARG A 194 -14.21 0.27 10.16
C ARG A 194 -14.82 -0.36 8.91
N THR A 195 -15.44 0.48 8.08
CA THR A 195 -16.11 0.01 6.86
C THR A 195 -15.12 -0.63 5.90
N SER A 196 -13.97 0.00 5.66
CA SER A 196 -12.98 -0.56 4.73
C SER A 196 -12.28 -1.79 5.27
N LEU A 197 -11.92 -1.85 6.56
CA LEU A 197 -11.33 -3.07 7.14
C LEU A 197 -12.30 -4.24 6.97
N ALA A 198 -13.56 -4.09 7.37
CA ALA A 198 -14.55 -5.15 7.26
C ALA A 198 -14.76 -5.61 5.80
N LEU A 199 -14.79 -4.67 4.85
CA LEU A 199 -15.00 -4.97 3.43
C LEU A 199 -13.71 -5.32 2.66
N GLN A 200 -12.52 -5.19 3.27
CA GLN A 200 -11.26 -5.43 2.59
C GLN A 200 -11.15 -6.85 2.02
N PRO A 201 -11.58 -7.93 2.72
CA PRO A 201 -11.60 -9.27 2.15
C PRO A 201 -12.50 -9.41 0.91
N ILE A 202 -13.58 -8.63 0.81
CA ILE A 202 -14.44 -8.60 -0.38
C ILE A 202 -13.66 -8.03 -1.56
N VAL A 203 -12.86 -6.99 -1.34
CA VAL A 203 -11.95 -6.42 -2.34
C VAL A 203 -10.85 -7.41 -2.71
N THR A 204 -10.24 -8.10 -1.75
CA THR A 204 -9.28 -9.17 -2.04
C THR A 204 -9.89 -10.23 -2.94
N ALA A 205 -11.14 -10.65 -2.70
CA ALA A 205 -11.83 -11.62 -3.54
C ALA A 205 -12.12 -11.11 -4.96
N LEU A 206 -12.55 -9.85 -5.10
CA LEU A 206 -12.81 -9.21 -6.40
C LEU A 206 -11.53 -9.05 -7.24
N PHE A 207 -10.41 -8.78 -6.57
CA PHE A 207 -9.14 -8.46 -7.22
C PHE A 207 -8.16 -9.63 -7.30
N ALA A 208 -8.45 -10.78 -6.68
CA ALA A 208 -7.60 -11.98 -6.67
C ALA A 208 -7.04 -12.28 -8.07
N ASN A 209 -5.70 -12.31 -8.18
CA ASN A 209 -4.98 -12.38 -9.44
C ASN A 209 -3.58 -12.97 -9.25
N SER A 210 -3.45 -13.98 -8.39
CA SER A 210 -2.16 -14.64 -8.14
C SER A 210 -2.30 -16.14 -7.86
N PRO A 211 -2.85 -16.94 -8.79
CA PRO A 211 -3.12 -18.36 -8.56
C PRO A 211 -1.93 -19.30 -8.81
N PHE A 212 -0.78 -18.77 -9.23
CA PHE A 212 0.41 -19.55 -9.58
C PHE A 212 1.60 -19.18 -8.72
N VAL A 213 2.38 -20.20 -8.33
CA VAL A 213 3.69 -20.06 -7.68
C VAL A 213 4.63 -21.06 -8.35
N GLU A 214 5.79 -20.58 -8.80
CA GLU A 214 6.86 -21.41 -9.41
C GLU A 214 6.35 -22.34 -10.53
N GLY A 215 5.47 -21.80 -11.38
CA GLY A 215 4.93 -22.45 -12.57
C GLY A 215 3.77 -23.42 -12.30
N LYS A 216 3.25 -23.50 -11.07
CA LYS A 216 2.18 -24.43 -10.68
C LYS A 216 1.02 -23.72 -9.99
N PRO A 217 -0.22 -24.24 -10.08
CA PRO A 217 -1.33 -23.76 -9.26
C PRO A 217 -0.96 -23.82 -7.77
N SER A 218 -1.12 -22.72 -7.05
CA SER A 218 -0.71 -22.61 -5.65
C SER A 218 -1.74 -23.18 -4.66
N GLY A 219 -2.96 -23.45 -5.13
CA GLY A 219 -4.10 -23.77 -4.27
C GLY A 219 -4.80 -22.54 -3.67
N TRP A 220 -4.35 -21.34 -4.01
CA TRP A 220 -4.92 -20.05 -3.62
C TRP A 220 -5.39 -19.28 -4.86
N LEU A 221 -6.40 -18.43 -4.71
CA LEU A 221 -6.79 -17.48 -5.76
C LEU A 221 -5.96 -16.19 -5.65
N SER A 222 -5.65 -15.77 -4.43
CA SER A 222 -4.65 -14.75 -4.14
C SER A 222 -3.55 -15.34 -3.24
N SER A 223 -2.45 -15.77 -3.85
CA SER A 223 -1.24 -16.16 -3.11
C SER A 223 -0.64 -14.96 -2.40
N ARG A 224 -0.79 -13.75 -2.95
CA ARG A 224 -0.40 -12.49 -2.31
C ARG A 224 -1.11 -12.28 -0.97
N ALA A 225 -2.44 -12.40 -0.92
CA ALA A 225 -3.19 -12.23 0.31
C ALA A 225 -2.78 -13.28 1.36
N ARG A 226 -2.54 -14.54 0.92
CA ARG A 226 -2.00 -15.58 1.81
C ARG A 226 -0.63 -15.17 2.39
N ILE A 227 0.27 -14.61 1.60
CA ILE A 227 1.59 -14.18 2.07
C ILE A 227 1.49 -13.20 3.24
N TRP A 228 0.60 -12.21 3.17
CA TRP A 228 0.40 -11.22 4.23
C TRP A 228 -0.09 -11.78 5.57
N THR A 229 -0.58 -13.02 5.62
CA THR A 229 -0.98 -13.69 6.88
C THR A 229 0.19 -14.30 7.66
N ASP A 230 1.38 -14.40 7.05
CA ASP A 230 2.60 -14.97 7.64
C ASP A 230 3.83 -14.12 7.29
N THR A 231 3.62 -12.80 7.21
CA THR A 231 4.69 -11.81 6.98
C THR A 231 5.30 -11.37 8.31
N ASP A 232 4.48 -10.75 9.18
CA ASP A 232 4.88 -10.25 10.51
C ASP A 232 3.59 -9.93 11.29
N PRO A 233 3.28 -10.65 12.38
CA PRO A 233 2.04 -10.47 13.14
C PRO A 233 1.95 -9.11 13.85
N ASP A 234 3.07 -8.42 14.11
CA ASP A 234 3.06 -7.15 14.84
C ASP A 234 2.53 -5.99 14.00
N ARG A 235 2.56 -6.13 12.66
CA ARG A 235 2.29 -5.04 11.73
C ARG A 235 1.27 -5.37 10.64
N THR A 236 0.63 -6.53 10.68
CA THR A 236 -0.33 -6.98 9.65
C THR A 236 -1.69 -7.33 10.26
N GLY A 237 -2.70 -7.58 9.42
CA GLY A 237 -3.99 -8.11 9.84
C GLY A 237 -5.15 -7.12 9.84
N MET A 238 -6.25 -7.53 10.47
CA MET A 238 -7.55 -6.86 10.46
C MET A 238 -7.75 -5.82 11.58
N LEU A 239 -6.77 -5.65 12.47
CA LEU A 239 -6.78 -4.67 13.56
C LEU A 239 -8.09 -4.65 14.36
N GLY A 240 -8.40 -5.76 15.05
CA GLY A 240 -9.69 -5.94 15.75
C GLY A 240 -10.11 -4.78 16.66
N PHE A 241 -9.15 -4.09 17.30
CA PHE A 241 -9.39 -2.92 18.15
C PHE A 241 -10.08 -1.74 17.42
N VAL A 242 -10.03 -1.67 16.08
CA VAL A 242 -10.73 -0.64 15.30
C VAL A 242 -12.25 -0.77 15.43
N PHE A 243 -12.76 -1.97 15.73
CA PHE A 243 -14.19 -2.24 15.89
C PHE A 243 -14.70 -2.03 17.32
N GLU A 244 -13.80 -1.82 18.28
CA GLU A 244 -14.16 -1.57 19.67
C GLU A 244 -14.74 -0.15 19.85
N ASP A 245 -15.71 -0.01 20.76
CA ASP A 245 -16.26 1.29 21.12
C ASP A 245 -15.17 2.20 21.70
N GLY A 246 -15.13 3.46 21.24
CA GLY A 246 -14.10 4.42 21.65
C GLY A 246 -12.80 4.37 20.85
N PHE A 247 -12.76 3.67 19.70
CA PHE A 247 -11.64 3.78 18.76
C PHE A 247 -11.44 5.22 18.28
N THR A 248 -10.19 5.70 18.35
CA THR A 248 -9.72 7.07 18.09
C THR A 248 -8.32 7.07 17.47
N TYR A 249 -7.82 8.24 17.05
CA TYR A 249 -6.41 8.41 16.68
C TYR A 249 -5.46 7.96 17.80
N GLU A 250 -5.82 8.23 19.06
CA GLU A 250 -5.05 7.85 20.23
C GLU A 250 -4.87 6.32 20.32
N THR A 251 -5.92 5.57 20.01
CA THR A 251 -5.89 4.10 19.99
C THR A 251 -4.94 3.59 18.91
N TYR A 252 -5.01 4.16 17.70
CA TYR A 252 -4.13 3.78 16.60
C TYR A 252 -2.66 4.19 16.85
N ALA A 253 -2.42 5.37 17.43
CA ALA A 253 -1.08 5.83 17.80
C ALA A 253 -0.44 4.89 18.85
N ARG A 254 -1.21 4.41 19.83
CA ARG A 254 -0.75 3.38 20.79
C ARG A 254 -0.36 2.09 20.11
N TYR A 255 -1.17 1.61 19.15
CA TYR A 255 -0.80 0.45 18.33
C TYR A 255 0.53 0.72 17.60
N ALA A 256 0.62 1.83 16.86
CA ALA A 256 1.78 2.14 16.03
C ALA A 256 3.08 2.33 16.83
N VAL A 257 3.04 2.96 18.01
CA VAL A 257 4.21 3.08 18.91
C VAL A 257 4.72 1.72 19.40
N ASN A 258 3.82 0.75 19.56
CA ASN A 258 4.15 -0.60 20.03
C ASN A 258 4.62 -1.53 18.91
N VAL A 259 4.34 -1.22 17.64
CA VAL A 259 4.92 -1.96 16.52
C VAL A 259 6.44 -1.77 16.51
N PRO A 260 7.25 -2.86 16.47
CA PRO A 260 8.69 -2.72 16.42
C PRO A 260 9.16 -1.97 15.16
N MET A 261 10.13 -1.07 15.34
CA MET A 261 10.70 -0.29 14.24
C MET A 261 11.48 -1.17 13.25
N TYR A 262 11.77 -0.62 12.07
CA TYR A 262 12.81 -1.12 11.17
C TYR A 262 14.06 -0.28 11.18
N PHE A 263 13.93 1.04 11.04
CA PHE A 263 15.08 1.91 10.85
C PHE A 263 14.80 3.34 11.35
N ALA A 264 15.88 4.11 11.49
CA ALA A 264 15.86 5.56 11.45
C ALA A 264 16.76 6.06 10.32
N LYS A 265 16.48 7.25 9.78
CA LYS A 265 17.33 7.86 8.75
C LYS A 265 18.12 9.02 9.34
N ARG A 266 19.44 8.98 9.24
CA ARG A 266 20.36 10.07 9.66
C ARG A 266 21.43 10.27 8.60
N ASP A 267 21.69 11.52 8.23
CA ASP A 267 22.73 11.88 7.24
C ASP A 267 22.69 11.05 5.96
N GLY A 268 21.48 10.78 5.45
CA GLY A 268 21.26 9.97 4.26
C GLY A 268 21.41 8.45 4.43
N LYS A 269 21.73 7.96 5.64
CA LYS A 269 21.93 6.53 5.94
C LYS A 269 20.76 5.95 6.73
N TYR A 270 20.47 4.67 6.50
CA TYR A 270 19.54 3.90 7.32
C TYR A 270 20.29 3.24 8.48
N ILE A 271 19.88 3.55 9.69
CA ILE A 271 20.35 2.91 10.92
C ILE A 271 19.40 1.75 11.22
N ASP A 272 19.96 0.56 11.41
CA ASP A 272 19.19 -0.65 11.73
C ASP A 272 18.63 -0.56 13.16
N LEU A 273 17.31 -0.42 13.25
CA LEU A 273 16.55 -0.42 14.50
C LEU A 273 15.51 -1.55 14.49
N ALA A 274 15.76 -2.61 13.73
CA ALA A 274 14.81 -3.69 13.55
C ALA A 274 14.51 -4.39 14.88
N GLY A 275 13.23 -4.47 15.24
CA GLY A 275 12.79 -5.05 16.50
C GLY A 275 12.91 -4.12 17.71
N LYS A 276 13.31 -2.86 17.53
CA LYS A 276 13.44 -1.87 18.61
C LYS A 276 12.13 -1.09 18.83
N SER A 277 11.99 -0.53 20.03
CA SER A 277 10.78 0.21 20.44
C SER A 277 10.86 1.68 20.04
N PHE A 278 9.80 2.18 19.38
CA PHE A 278 9.66 3.60 19.07
C PHE A 278 9.57 4.46 20.34
N ALA A 279 8.90 3.98 21.40
CA ALA A 279 8.84 4.66 22.70
C ALA A 279 10.23 4.86 23.32
N LYS A 280 11.12 3.86 23.24
CA LYS A 280 12.51 4.03 23.67
C LYS A 280 13.28 5.03 22.80
N PHE A 281 12.95 5.11 21.51
CA PHE A 281 13.54 6.11 20.63
C PHE A 281 13.13 7.54 21.03
N MET A 282 11.85 7.76 21.35
CA MET A 282 11.38 9.06 21.85
C MET A 282 12.09 9.47 23.14
N ALA A 283 12.33 8.50 24.04
CA ALA A 283 13.05 8.73 25.30
C ALA A 283 14.56 9.01 25.12
N GLY A 284 15.15 8.63 23.98
CA GLY A 284 16.59 8.70 23.74
C GLY A 284 17.38 7.52 24.31
N ASP A 285 16.70 6.41 24.58
CA ASP A 285 17.20 5.23 25.30
C ASP A 285 17.61 4.08 24.38
N LEU A 286 17.87 4.36 23.10
CA LEU A 286 18.36 3.34 22.15
C LEU A 286 19.89 3.25 22.19
N PRO A 287 20.46 2.07 22.50
CA PRO A 287 21.91 1.86 22.45
C PRO A 287 22.52 2.12 21.07
N GLU A 288 21.78 1.86 20.00
CA GLU A 288 22.21 2.07 18.62
C GLU A 288 22.30 3.56 18.24
N MET A 289 21.62 4.43 18.99
CA MET A 289 21.58 5.87 18.77
C MET A 289 21.67 6.66 20.10
N PRO A 290 22.80 6.58 20.82
CA PRO A 290 22.91 7.11 22.19
C PRO A 290 22.56 8.60 22.28
N GLY A 291 21.57 8.92 23.12
CA GLY A 291 21.14 10.30 23.38
C GLY A 291 20.34 10.96 22.25
N GLN A 292 20.18 10.30 21.09
CA GLN A 292 19.33 10.82 20.02
C GLN A 292 17.88 10.44 20.26
N ARG A 293 16.98 11.43 20.11
CA ARG A 293 15.54 11.23 20.23
C ARG A 293 14.88 11.13 18.87
N ALA A 294 13.72 10.46 18.84
CA ALA A 294 12.87 10.42 17.65
C ALA A 294 12.39 11.82 17.26
N THR A 295 12.30 12.07 15.96
CA THR A 295 11.73 13.28 15.36
C THR A 295 10.37 12.98 14.72
N MET A 296 9.59 14.01 14.39
CA MET A 296 8.30 13.79 13.69
C MET A 296 8.52 13.13 12.31
N LYS A 297 9.69 13.35 11.70
CA LYS A 297 10.09 12.64 10.48
C LYS A 297 10.28 11.14 10.75
N ASP A 298 10.88 10.75 11.88
CA ASP A 298 11.02 9.34 12.25
C ASP A 298 9.67 8.70 12.50
N TRP A 299 8.71 9.43 13.09
CA TRP A 299 7.33 8.97 13.24
C TRP A 299 6.66 8.73 11.89
N ALA A 300 6.72 9.73 10.99
CA ALA A 300 6.20 9.60 9.64
C ALA A 300 6.82 8.39 8.91
N ASP A 301 8.15 8.23 8.96
CA ASP A 301 8.84 7.07 8.38
C ASP A 301 8.36 5.75 9.02
N HIS A 302 8.23 5.68 10.35
CA HIS A 302 7.79 4.49 11.09
C HIS A 302 6.38 4.04 10.69
N THR A 303 5.42 4.97 10.58
CA THR A 303 4.04 4.66 10.16
C THR A 303 3.97 4.04 8.75
N THR A 304 4.94 4.32 7.87
CA THR A 304 5.04 3.66 6.55
C THR A 304 5.48 2.20 6.62
N THR A 305 5.95 1.73 7.78
CA THR A 305 6.38 0.35 8.00
C THR A 305 5.30 -0.54 8.58
N LEU A 306 4.13 0.00 8.92
CA LEU A 306 2.96 -0.78 9.31
C LEU A 306 2.27 -1.30 8.04
N PHE A 307 1.79 -2.53 8.02
CA PHE A 307 1.17 -3.14 6.83
C PHE A 307 -0.15 -3.88 7.11
N PRO A 308 -1.11 -3.29 7.85
CA PRO A 308 -2.46 -3.85 7.99
C PRO A 308 -3.20 -3.90 6.64
N GLU A 309 -4.36 -4.56 6.61
CA GLU A 309 -5.23 -4.63 5.42
C GLU A 309 -5.76 -3.24 5.00
N VAL A 310 -5.92 -2.34 5.98
CA VAL A 310 -6.13 -0.90 5.79
C VAL A 310 -5.22 -0.14 6.74
N ARG A 311 -4.47 0.84 6.22
CA ARG A 311 -3.49 1.61 6.99
C ARG A 311 -3.93 3.04 7.19
N LEU A 312 -3.79 3.54 8.42
CA LEU A 312 -3.94 4.95 8.73
C LEU A 312 -2.58 5.65 8.76
N LYS A 313 -2.51 6.75 8.01
CA LYS A 313 -1.53 7.85 8.09
C LYS A 313 -2.35 9.15 8.17
N GLN A 314 -1.88 10.24 7.58
CA GLN A 314 -2.69 11.44 7.30
C GLN A 314 -3.76 11.24 6.20
N TYR A 315 -4.01 9.99 5.84
CA TYR A 315 -5.03 9.47 4.92
C TYR A 315 -5.18 7.97 5.18
N LEU A 316 -6.24 7.35 4.67
CA LEU A 316 -6.45 5.91 4.73
C LEU A 316 -5.98 5.25 3.44
N GLU A 317 -5.28 4.13 3.56
CA GLU A 317 -4.78 3.34 2.42
C GLU A 317 -5.44 1.96 2.38
N MET A 318 -6.02 1.61 1.24
CA MET A 318 -6.68 0.32 1.01
C MET A 318 -5.70 -0.66 0.37
N ARG A 319 -5.34 -1.73 1.08
CA ARG A 319 -4.13 -2.52 0.76
C ARG A 319 -4.40 -3.97 0.33
N GLY A 320 -5.64 -4.43 0.36
CA GLY A 320 -5.97 -5.84 0.16
C GLY A 320 -5.98 -6.36 -1.29
N ALA A 321 -5.73 -5.52 -2.31
CA ALA A 321 -5.93 -5.89 -3.72
C ALA A 321 -4.64 -6.34 -4.44
N ASP A 322 -4.72 -7.46 -5.16
CA ASP A 322 -3.67 -7.86 -6.11
C ASP A 322 -3.60 -6.85 -7.28
N ALA A 323 -2.38 -6.60 -7.79
CA ALA A 323 -2.21 -5.88 -9.03
C ALA A 323 -2.87 -6.60 -10.22
N GLY A 324 -3.12 -5.86 -11.30
CA GLY A 324 -3.82 -6.40 -12.47
C GLY A 324 -3.68 -5.54 -13.72
N PRO A 325 -4.47 -5.81 -14.77
CA PRO A 325 -4.47 -5.00 -15.99
C PRO A 325 -4.97 -3.58 -15.69
N TRP A 326 -4.67 -2.63 -16.59
CA TRP A 326 -5.03 -1.20 -16.47
C TRP A 326 -6.45 -0.94 -15.96
N GLY A 327 -7.46 -1.65 -16.48
CA GLY A 327 -8.84 -1.48 -16.04
C GLY A 327 -9.05 -1.77 -14.54
N ARG A 328 -8.31 -2.72 -13.95
CA ARG A 328 -8.33 -2.97 -12.50
C ARG A 328 -7.56 -1.90 -11.71
N LEU A 329 -6.48 -1.36 -12.28
CA LEU A 329 -5.73 -0.27 -11.65
C LEU A 329 -6.61 0.97 -11.45
N CYS A 330 -7.43 1.28 -12.45
CA CYS A 330 -8.47 2.31 -12.37
C CYS A 330 -9.64 1.95 -11.44
N ALA A 331 -10.06 0.67 -11.44
CA ALA A 331 -11.27 0.25 -10.75
C ALA A 331 -11.14 0.25 -9.23
N LEU A 332 -9.95 -0.05 -8.66
CA LEU A 332 -9.80 -0.09 -7.21
C LEU A 332 -10.02 1.29 -6.56
N PRO A 333 -9.35 2.38 -6.98
CA PRO A 333 -9.63 3.69 -6.40
C PRO A 333 -11.06 4.12 -6.70
N ALA A 334 -11.62 3.82 -7.88
CA ALA A 334 -13.02 4.12 -8.19
C ALA A 334 -14.01 3.47 -7.22
N LEU A 335 -13.80 2.19 -6.88
CA LEU A 335 -14.63 1.44 -5.96
C LEU A 335 -14.68 2.14 -4.59
N TRP A 336 -13.52 2.44 -4.02
CA TRP A 336 -13.43 3.05 -2.70
C TRP A 336 -13.86 4.53 -2.70
N THR A 337 -13.50 5.31 -3.72
CA THR A 337 -14.01 6.69 -3.88
C THR A 337 -15.53 6.73 -3.98
N GLY A 338 -16.13 5.76 -4.68
CA GLY A 338 -17.58 5.63 -4.78
C GLY A 338 -18.26 5.33 -3.45
N ILE A 339 -17.57 4.69 -2.50
CA ILE A 339 -18.10 4.41 -1.16
C ILE A 339 -17.83 5.59 -0.23
N PHE A 340 -16.58 6.09 -0.19
CA PHE A 340 -16.12 7.01 0.85
C PHE A 340 -16.53 8.45 0.63
N TYR A 341 -16.64 8.90 -0.63
CA TYR A 341 -16.89 10.30 -0.95
C TYR A 341 -18.35 10.57 -1.34
N ASP A 342 -19.26 9.75 -0.80
CA ASP A 342 -20.72 9.94 -0.81
C ASP A 342 -21.27 9.39 0.52
N ALA A 343 -21.79 10.27 1.38
CA ALA A 343 -22.21 9.86 2.73
C ALA A 343 -23.30 8.77 2.74
N PRO A 344 -24.33 8.80 1.86
CA PRO A 344 -25.28 7.70 1.72
C PRO A 344 -24.62 6.38 1.32
N ALA A 345 -23.64 6.39 0.40
CA ALA A 345 -22.92 5.18 0.01
C ALA A 345 -22.07 4.61 1.15
N LEU A 346 -21.39 5.46 1.93
CA LEU A 346 -20.62 5.01 3.10
C LEU A 346 -21.53 4.35 4.14
N ALA A 347 -22.67 4.97 4.45
CA ALA A 347 -23.65 4.41 5.38
C ALA A 347 -24.21 3.05 4.89
N ALA A 348 -24.58 2.96 3.61
CA ALA A 348 -25.06 1.72 3.01
C ALA A 348 -23.98 0.62 2.99
N ALA A 349 -22.72 0.98 2.78
CA ALA A 349 -21.61 0.03 2.83
C ALA A 349 -21.37 -0.49 4.25
N TRP A 350 -21.49 0.38 5.26
CA TRP A 350 -21.44 -0.03 6.67
C TRP A 350 -22.60 -0.97 7.03
N ASP A 351 -23.81 -0.71 6.53
CA ASP A 351 -24.97 -1.59 6.74
C ASP A 351 -24.76 -3.02 6.21
N LEU A 352 -23.84 -3.25 5.26
CA LEU A 352 -23.51 -4.60 4.79
C LEU A 352 -22.72 -5.42 5.81
N CYS A 353 -21.91 -4.76 6.65
CA CYS A 353 -20.87 -5.41 7.46
C CYS A 353 -20.91 -5.07 8.95
N LYS A 354 -21.75 -4.15 9.40
CA LYS A 354 -21.79 -3.68 10.80
C LYS A 354 -22.05 -4.76 11.84
N ASP A 355 -22.73 -5.84 11.46
CA ASP A 355 -23.09 -6.96 12.34
C ASP A 355 -22.08 -8.11 12.27
N TRP A 356 -20.97 -7.95 11.54
CA TRP A 356 -19.92 -8.97 11.45
C TRP A 356 -19.04 -8.91 12.68
N SER A 357 -18.76 -10.08 13.27
CA SER A 357 -17.84 -10.17 14.40
C SER A 357 -16.38 -10.01 13.96
N VAL A 358 -15.50 -9.68 14.91
CA VAL A 358 -14.04 -9.67 14.67
C VAL A 358 -13.53 -11.04 14.18
N ASP A 359 -14.10 -12.12 14.70
CA ASP A 359 -13.78 -13.49 14.24
C ASP A 359 -14.22 -13.74 12.80
N ASP A 360 -15.32 -13.12 12.36
CA ASP A 360 -15.73 -13.17 10.95
C ASP A 360 -14.72 -12.44 10.06
N HIS A 361 -14.20 -11.29 10.49
CA HIS A 361 -13.20 -10.53 9.73
C HIS A 361 -11.94 -11.32 9.46
N GLU A 362 -11.34 -11.94 10.50
CA GLU A 362 -10.10 -12.71 10.32
C GLU A 362 -10.34 -14.01 9.53
N ARG A 363 -11.44 -14.71 9.81
CA ARG A 363 -11.81 -15.91 9.03
C ARG A 363 -12.01 -15.55 7.56
N LEU A 364 -12.73 -14.47 7.28
CA LEU A 364 -13.02 -14.04 5.92
C LEU A 364 -11.73 -13.67 5.18
N ARG A 365 -10.80 -12.96 5.82
CA ARG A 365 -9.47 -12.64 5.28
C ARG A 365 -8.73 -13.89 4.81
N ALA A 366 -8.74 -14.96 5.61
CA ALA A 366 -8.12 -16.24 5.24
C ALA A 366 -8.89 -16.96 4.10
N ASP A 367 -10.22 -17.03 4.19
CA ASP A 367 -11.05 -17.77 3.24
C ASP A 367 -11.00 -17.17 1.83
N VAL A 368 -11.09 -15.84 1.71
CA VAL A 368 -11.11 -15.19 0.39
C VAL A 368 -9.80 -15.36 -0.36
N ALA A 369 -8.66 -15.46 0.33
CA ALA A 369 -7.38 -15.75 -0.31
C ALA A 369 -7.44 -17.11 -1.04
N ARG A 370 -8.16 -18.09 -0.48
CA ARG A 370 -8.23 -19.45 -1.00
C ARG A 370 -9.35 -19.68 -2.00
N ILE A 371 -10.57 -19.25 -1.67
CA ILE A 371 -11.79 -19.58 -2.42
C ILE A 371 -12.53 -18.33 -2.95
N GLY A 372 -11.98 -17.14 -2.68
CA GLY A 372 -12.45 -15.87 -3.25
C GLY A 372 -13.94 -15.64 -3.04
N LEU A 373 -14.65 -15.32 -4.11
CA LEU A 373 -16.08 -15.00 -4.08
C LEU A 373 -16.98 -16.14 -3.56
N LYS A 374 -16.47 -17.37 -3.43
CA LYS A 374 -17.21 -18.51 -2.88
C LYS A 374 -17.20 -18.56 -1.35
N ALA A 375 -16.34 -17.80 -0.69
CA ALA A 375 -16.31 -17.68 0.76
C ALA A 375 -17.68 -17.19 1.30
N GLN A 376 -17.92 -17.42 2.59
CA GLN A 376 -19.19 -17.12 3.24
C GLN A 376 -18.97 -16.22 4.45
N VAL A 377 -19.86 -15.25 4.63
CA VAL A 377 -19.91 -14.39 5.83
C VAL A 377 -21.35 -14.06 6.14
N ASN A 378 -21.73 -14.19 7.42
CA ASN A 378 -23.07 -13.88 7.91
C ASN A 378 -24.22 -14.49 7.06
N GLY A 379 -24.09 -15.77 6.68
CA GLY A 379 -25.08 -16.49 5.88
C GLY A 379 -25.15 -16.10 4.39
N ARG A 380 -24.26 -15.24 3.91
CA ARG A 380 -24.19 -14.80 2.51
C ARG A 380 -22.88 -15.22 1.86
N SER A 381 -22.92 -15.43 0.55
CA SER A 381 -21.69 -15.56 -0.23
C SER A 381 -20.98 -14.21 -0.36
N VAL A 382 -19.65 -14.23 -0.41
CA VAL A 382 -18.85 -13.05 -0.74
C VAL A 382 -19.24 -12.48 -2.10
N GLN A 383 -19.64 -13.32 -3.06
CA GLN A 383 -20.16 -12.85 -4.35
C GLN A 383 -21.38 -11.95 -4.20
N ASP A 384 -22.34 -12.30 -3.33
CA ASP A 384 -23.56 -11.52 -3.15
C ASP A 384 -23.26 -10.20 -2.43
N VAL A 385 -22.40 -10.23 -1.41
CA VAL A 385 -21.94 -9.00 -0.74
C VAL A 385 -21.17 -8.10 -1.72
N ALA A 386 -20.31 -8.67 -2.56
CA ALA A 386 -19.55 -7.94 -3.56
C ALA A 386 -20.46 -7.26 -4.61
N ARG A 387 -21.56 -7.90 -5.02
CA ARG A 387 -22.54 -7.29 -5.92
C ARG A 387 -23.17 -6.04 -5.31
N ASP A 388 -23.57 -6.12 -4.05
CA ASP A 388 -24.14 -4.99 -3.32
C ASP A 388 -23.12 -3.87 -3.15
N MET A 389 -21.89 -4.21 -2.72
CA MET A 389 -20.79 -3.26 -2.56
C MET A 389 -20.49 -2.51 -3.87
N VAL A 390 -20.42 -3.22 -5.01
CA VAL A 390 -20.21 -2.60 -6.32
C VAL A 390 -21.39 -1.72 -6.74
N ALA A 391 -22.63 -2.12 -6.42
CA ALA A 391 -23.82 -1.31 -6.70
C ALA A 391 -23.82 -0.01 -5.88
N ILE A 392 -23.46 -0.08 -4.60
CA ILE A 392 -23.30 1.07 -3.70
C ILE A 392 -22.23 2.03 -4.23
N ALA A 393 -21.03 1.51 -4.51
CA ALA A 393 -19.94 2.32 -5.06
C ALA A 393 -20.33 3.01 -6.38
N ARG A 394 -21.03 2.29 -7.26
CA ARG A 394 -21.56 2.88 -8.51
C ARG A 394 -22.54 4.02 -8.23
N GLN A 395 -23.41 3.88 -7.23
CA GLN A 395 -24.34 4.93 -6.87
C GLN A 395 -23.62 6.16 -6.29
N GLY A 396 -22.64 5.97 -5.41
CA GLY A 396 -21.88 7.11 -4.88
C GLY A 396 -21.03 7.82 -5.94
N LEU A 397 -20.47 7.09 -6.91
CA LEU A 397 -19.83 7.72 -8.09
C LEU A 397 -20.82 8.54 -8.93
N LYS A 398 -22.07 8.07 -9.10
CA LYS A 398 -23.12 8.85 -9.77
C LYS A 398 -23.47 10.11 -8.99
N ASN A 399 -23.64 10.00 -7.67
CA ASN A 399 -23.98 11.13 -6.80
C ASN A 399 -22.90 12.21 -6.80
N ARG A 400 -21.62 11.81 -6.83
CA ARG A 400 -20.47 12.72 -6.99
C ARG A 400 -20.54 13.55 -8.27
N ASN A 401 -21.19 13.03 -9.31
CA ASN A 401 -21.46 13.70 -10.59
C ASN A 401 -20.21 14.35 -11.23
N ARG A 402 -19.05 13.68 -11.12
CA ARG A 402 -17.79 14.09 -11.77
C ARG A 402 -17.68 13.43 -13.13
N LEU A 403 -18.29 14.07 -14.12
CA LEU A 403 -18.35 13.59 -15.49
C LEU A 403 -17.01 13.73 -16.19
N ASN A 404 -16.75 12.88 -17.18
CA ASN A 404 -15.58 13.04 -18.04
C ASN A 404 -15.78 14.32 -18.85
N GLY A 405 -14.90 15.31 -18.66
CA GLY A 405 -14.78 16.45 -19.56
C GLY A 405 -14.13 15.95 -20.83
N GLY A 406 -14.88 15.22 -21.66
CA GLY A 406 -14.37 14.71 -22.93
C GLY A 406 -13.65 15.83 -23.69
N MET A 407 -12.50 15.48 -24.27
CA MET A 407 -11.84 16.31 -25.30
C MET A 407 -12.84 16.75 -26.38
#